data_AF-A0A177E1Y0-F1
#
_entry.id   AF-A0A177E1Y0-F1
#
_cell.length_a   1.000
_cell.length_b   1.000
_cell.length_c   1.000
_cell.angle_alpha   90.00
_cell.angle_beta   90.00
_cell.angle_gamma   90.00
#
_symmetry.space_group_name_H-M   'P 1'
#
loop_
_entity.id
_entity.type
_entity.pdbx_description
1 polymer ?
#
loop_
_entity_poly.entity_id
_entity_poly.type
_entity_poly.pdbx_seq_one_letter_code
_entity_poly.pdbx_strand_id
1 'polypeptide(L)'
;MRLALVLAGLLAVASAAPKAKFMENDKLAHQGLANLKAYVAEHGYTNAEKCTLETAYVRKEWASLSRSEKRDYIKAVQCIGKKPARTPAAIAAGAKSRYDDLVVTHIQQSLSIHGTANFLSWHRYFTWTFEQMLRNECGYKGYQPYYNWAHWSHDPKSGPFFDGSRYSMSGDGEYIPGRNYSCFPYEEPCLMKLQPGTGGGCVTSGPFKDWKINMGPLQTMLKVPGGIPPNPQANGLGYNPRCLSRDINLQAANSTSDFEVSSLIQIKDIARFQTVYQGEFAKNFMGVHTGGHYTIGGDAGSDFYNSPADPAFFPHHGMIDRVWWTWQNQDIVNRQYAISGGTIIGNQGPNGTLNDTITMGEYVGAPNITIGDALNTLAGPFCYIYA
;
A
#
# COMPACT_ATOMS: atom_id res chain seq x y z
N MET A 1 -6.72 52.12 43.62
CA MET A 1 -6.88 51.41 42.34
C MET A 1 -6.01 50.17 42.35
N ARG A 2 -6.61 48.99 42.56
CA ARG A 2 -5.92 47.69 42.46
C ARG A 2 -6.10 47.20 41.02
N LEU A 3 -5.00 47.02 40.29
CA LEU A 3 -5.00 46.35 38.99
C LEU A 3 -4.93 44.84 39.21
N ALA A 4 -5.97 44.11 38.81
CA ALA A 4 -5.99 42.66 38.79
C ALA A 4 -5.35 42.16 37.48
N LEU A 5 -4.29 41.36 37.60
CA LEU A 5 -3.70 40.61 36.50
C LEU A 5 -4.58 39.38 36.24
N VAL A 6 -5.22 39.30 35.08
CA VAL A 6 -5.95 38.11 34.65
C VAL A 6 -4.97 37.22 33.87
N LEU A 7 -4.52 36.12 34.50
CA LEU A 7 -3.85 35.03 33.79
C LEU A 7 -4.89 34.25 32.99
N ALA A 8 -4.86 34.39 31.67
CA ALA A 8 -5.60 33.50 30.77
C ALA A 8 -4.85 32.15 30.66
N GLY A 9 -5.36 31.13 31.33
CA GLY A 9 -4.90 29.76 31.17
C GLY A 9 -5.33 29.20 29.81
N LEU A 10 -4.37 28.91 28.94
CA LEU A 10 -4.58 28.09 27.74
C LEU A 10 -4.85 26.65 28.16
N LEU A 11 -6.13 26.27 28.26
CA LEU A 11 -6.57 24.88 28.31
C LEU A 11 -6.32 24.24 26.94
N ALA A 12 -5.19 23.54 26.80
CA ALA A 12 -4.98 22.63 25.69
C ALA A 12 -5.95 21.45 25.84
N VAL A 13 -7.08 21.52 25.15
CA VAL A 13 -7.98 20.37 25.00
C VAL A 13 -7.22 19.34 24.16
N ALA A 14 -6.66 18.32 24.81
CA ALA A 14 -6.15 17.15 24.13
C ALA A 14 -7.34 16.43 23.48
N SER A 15 -7.63 16.73 22.21
CA SER A 15 -8.59 15.95 21.45
C SER A 15 -8.06 14.53 21.34
N ALA A 16 -8.81 13.57 21.92
CA ALA A 16 -8.58 12.16 21.64
C ALA A 16 -8.85 11.96 20.15
N ALA A 17 -7.89 11.34 19.44
CA ALA A 17 -8.10 10.99 18.05
C ALA A 17 -9.38 10.12 17.92
N PRO A 18 -10.22 10.35 16.90
CA PRO A 18 -11.42 9.54 16.69
C PRO A 18 -11.03 8.06 16.61
N LYS A 19 -11.77 7.21 17.34
CA LYS A 19 -11.55 5.76 17.32
C LYS A 19 -12.16 5.18 16.04
N ALA A 20 -11.42 4.31 15.38
CA ALA A 20 -11.94 3.51 14.26
C ALA A 20 -13.18 2.70 14.70
N LYS A 21 -14.19 2.62 13.82
CA LYS A 21 -15.39 1.82 14.04
C LYS A 21 -15.12 0.37 13.61
N PHE A 22 -15.61 -0.60 14.37
CA PHE A 22 -15.64 -2.00 13.94
C PHE A 22 -16.70 -2.17 12.84
N MET A 23 -16.32 -2.72 11.69
CA MET A 23 -17.15 -2.78 10.48
C MET A 23 -17.29 -4.21 9.93
N GLU A 24 -18.07 -4.42 8.86
CA GLU A 24 -18.30 -5.78 8.32
C GLU A 24 -17.00 -6.42 7.81
N ASN A 25 -16.09 -5.63 7.20
CA ASN A 25 -14.77 -6.15 6.82
C ASN A 25 -13.96 -6.68 8.02
N ASP A 26 -14.10 -6.06 9.20
CA ASP A 26 -13.42 -6.49 10.43
C ASP A 26 -14.05 -7.78 10.98
N LYS A 27 -15.38 -7.89 10.93
CA LYS A 27 -16.10 -9.13 11.27
C LYS A 27 -15.70 -10.29 10.36
N LEU A 28 -15.56 -10.06 9.06
CA LEU A 28 -15.09 -11.08 8.12
C LEU A 28 -13.64 -11.50 8.39
N ALA A 29 -12.76 -10.56 8.74
CA ALA A 29 -11.39 -10.86 9.16
C ALA A 29 -11.35 -11.70 10.45
N HIS A 30 -12.17 -11.35 11.44
CA HIS A 30 -12.34 -12.14 12.68
C HIS A 30 -12.85 -13.56 12.39
N GLN A 31 -13.83 -13.71 11.49
CA GLN A 31 -14.31 -15.02 11.05
C GLN A 31 -13.20 -15.80 10.33
N GLY A 32 -12.43 -15.14 9.47
CA GLY A 32 -11.27 -15.74 8.80
C GLY A 32 -10.24 -16.27 9.81
N LEU A 33 -9.92 -15.51 10.85
CA LEU A 33 -9.02 -15.99 11.91
C LEU A 33 -9.58 -17.21 12.65
N ALA A 34 -10.90 -17.24 12.92
CA ALA A 34 -11.55 -18.38 13.55
C ALA A 34 -11.51 -19.63 12.66
N ASN A 35 -11.75 -19.46 11.34
CA ASN A 35 -11.63 -20.54 10.37
C ASN A 35 -10.19 -21.06 10.28
N LEU A 36 -9.19 -20.17 10.29
CA LEU A 36 -7.78 -20.55 10.29
C LEU A 36 -7.43 -21.37 11.52
N LYS A 37 -7.88 -20.94 12.71
CA LYS A 37 -7.71 -21.69 13.97
C LYS A 37 -8.29 -23.10 13.88
N ALA A 38 -9.52 -23.24 13.38
CA ALA A 38 -10.15 -24.53 13.19
C ALA A 38 -9.38 -25.39 12.18
N TYR A 39 -8.98 -24.80 11.06
CA TYR A 39 -8.27 -25.50 10.00
C TYR A 39 -6.92 -26.05 10.47
N VAL A 40 -6.09 -25.25 11.15
CA VAL A 40 -4.79 -25.73 11.65
C VAL A 40 -4.93 -26.71 12.82
N ALA A 41 -6.02 -26.64 13.59
CA ALA A 41 -6.31 -27.63 14.63
C ALA A 41 -6.68 -29.00 14.03
N GLU A 42 -7.36 -29.01 12.88
CA GLU A 42 -7.78 -30.23 12.18
C GLU A 42 -6.68 -30.81 11.27
N HIS A 43 -5.97 -29.96 10.53
CA HIS A 43 -5.04 -30.36 9.46
C HIS A 43 -3.56 -30.22 9.86
N GLY A 44 -3.28 -29.59 11.00
CA GLY A 44 -1.93 -29.25 11.43
C GLY A 44 -1.34 -28.04 10.71
N TYR A 45 -0.13 -27.66 11.13
CA TYR A 45 0.67 -26.61 10.48
C TYR A 45 1.51 -27.18 9.35
N THR A 46 1.71 -26.43 8.26
CA THR A 46 2.64 -26.81 7.18
C THR A 46 4.06 -27.01 7.70
N ASN A 47 4.51 -26.17 8.64
CA ASN A 47 5.78 -26.34 9.36
C ASN A 47 5.67 -25.73 10.77
N ALA A 48 5.29 -26.56 11.74
CA ALA A 48 5.07 -26.14 13.13
C ALA A 48 6.34 -25.63 13.83
N GLU A 49 7.54 -26.05 13.41
CA GLU A 49 8.81 -25.56 13.97
C GLU A 49 9.11 -24.12 13.55
N LYS A 50 8.63 -23.73 12.35
CA LYS A 50 8.85 -22.41 11.79
C LYS A 50 7.75 -21.42 12.16
N CYS A 51 6.49 -21.84 12.13
CA CYS A 51 5.37 -20.96 12.41
C CYS A 51 4.14 -21.70 12.96
N THR A 52 3.60 -21.16 14.05
CA THR A 52 2.28 -21.50 14.60
C THR A 52 1.46 -20.24 14.82
N LEU A 53 0.17 -20.37 15.19
CA LEU A 53 -0.65 -19.21 15.56
C LEU A 53 -0.15 -18.49 16.81
N GLU A 54 0.58 -19.18 17.69
CA GLU A 54 1.18 -18.61 18.90
C GLU A 54 2.46 -17.83 18.60
N THR A 55 3.23 -18.25 17.59
CA THR A 55 4.48 -17.57 17.19
C THR A 55 4.27 -16.54 16.08
N ALA A 56 3.19 -16.65 15.32
CA ALA A 56 2.85 -15.73 14.25
C ALA A 56 2.67 -14.31 14.79
N TYR A 57 3.33 -13.35 14.15
CA TYR A 57 3.13 -11.96 14.52
C TYR A 57 1.80 -11.44 13.96
N VAL A 58 1.24 -10.46 14.65
CA VAL A 58 -0.01 -9.82 14.25
C VAL A 58 0.30 -8.50 13.56
N ARG A 59 0.00 -8.40 12.25
CA ARG A 59 -0.03 -7.12 11.54
C ARG A 59 -1.24 -6.33 12.01
N LYS A 60 -1.02 -5.07 12.38
CA LYS A 60 -2.03 -4.22 13.02
C LYS A 60 -2.42 -3.05 12.14
N GLU A 61 -3.65 -2.61 12.30
CA GLU A 61 -4.15 -1.40 11.68
C GLU A 61 -3.39 -0.19 12.25
N TRP A 62 -3.07 0.80 11.41
CA TRP A 62 -2.37 2.04 11.78
C TRP A 62 -2.98 2.84 12.94
N ALA A 63 -4.25 3.24 12.87
CA ALA A 63 -5.00 3.87 13.96
C ALA A 63 -4.94 3.09 15.29
N SER A 64 -4.85 1.74 15.26
CA SER A 64 -4.72 0.91 16.46
C SER A 64 -3.32 0.93 17.10
N LEU A 65 -2.29 1.35 16.34
CA LEU A 65 -0.93 1.48 16.86
C LEU A 65 -0.82 2.59 17.92
N SER A 66 -0.05 2.32 18.96
CA SER A 66 0.42 3.34 19.89
C SER A 66 1.25 4.41 19.19
N ARG A 67 1.36 5.59 19.82
CA ARG A 67 2.22 6.69 19.32
C ARG A 67 3.69 6.26 19.20
N SER A 68 4.17 5.37 20.06
CA SER A 68 5.51 4.79 19.98
C SER A 68 5.65 3.88 18.77
N GLU A 69 4.72 2.94 18.56
CA GLU A 69 4.75 2.04 17.41
C GLU A 69 4.73 2.81 16.08
N LYS A 70 3.86 3.83 15.95
CA LYS A 70 3.81 4.71 14.76
C LYS A 70 5.16 5.39 14.50
N ARG A 71 5.72 6.02 15.53
CA ARG A 71 7.02 6.72 15.43
C ARG A 71 8.14 5.76 15.07
N ASP A 72 8.16 4.56 15.64
CA ASP A 72 9.22 3.60 15.43
C ASP A 72 9.17 3.02 14.00
N TYR A 73 7.97 2.79 13.44
CA TYR A 73 7.80 2.49 12.02
C TYR A 73 8.27 3.65 11.13
N ILE A 74 7.80 4.88 11.38
CA ILE A 74 8.18 6.09 10.62
C ILE A 74 9.71 6.26 10.59
N LYS A 75 10.37 6.11 11.74
CA LYS A 75 11.84 6.19 11.84
C LYS A 75 12.53 5.12 10.99
N ALA A 76 12.01 3.89 10.97
CA ALA A 76 12.56 2.82 10.15
C ALA A 76 12.42 3.13 8.66
N VAL A 77 11.27 3.64 8.21
CA VAL A 77 11.06 4.05 6.81
C VAL A 77 12.00 5.19 6.41
N GLN A 78 12.15 6.20 7.27
CA GLN A 78 13.12 7.28 7.05
C GLN A 78 14.56 6.77 7.03
N CYS A 79 14.88 5.75 7.83
CA CYS A 79 16.21 5.14 7.83
C CYS A 79 16.50 4.42 6.50
N ILE A 80 15.58 3.60 6.00
CA ILE A 80 15.80 2.86 4.75
C ILE A 80 15.87 3.82 3.54
N GLY A 81 15.12 4.92 3.58
CA GLY A 81 15.22 6.01 2.60
C GLY A 81 16.51 6.84 2.66
N LYS A 82 17.37 6.63 3.67
CA LYS A 82 18.68 7.30 3.79
C LYS A 82 19.87 6.37 3.54
N LYS A 83 19.68 5.05 3.65
CA LYS A 83 20.75 4.08 3.34
C LYS A 83 21.04 4.09 1.84
N PRO A 84 22.30 3.96 1.41
CA PRO A 84 22.65 4.03 -0.01
C PRO A 84 22.02 2.88 -0.81
N ALA A 85 21.53 3.19 -2.01
CA ALA A 85 21.02 2.19 -2.95
C ALA A 85 22.07 1.11 -3.27
N ARG A 86 21.61 -0.11 -3.54
CA ARG A 86 22.45 -1.20 -4.06
C ARG A 86 22.40 -1.29 -5.57
N THR A 87 21.32 -0.81 -6.19
CA THR A 87 21.15 -0.82 -7.65
C THR A 87 22.25 0.05 -8.30
N PRO A 88 23.05 -0.50 -9.22
CA PRO A 88 24.07 0.25 -9.95
C PRO A 88 23.47 1.45 -10.68
N ALA A 89 24.17 2.58 -10.65
CA ALA A 89 23.74 3.81 -11.35
C ALA A 89 23.61 3.63 -12.87
N ALA A 90 24.31 2.64 -13.46
CA ALA A 90 24.17 2.27 -14.87
C ALA A 90 22.83 1.60 -15.18
N ILE A 91 22.18 0.99 -14.19
CA ILE A 91 20.85 0.35 -14.32
C ILE A 91 19.76 1.36 -13.98
N ALA A 92 19.90 2.06 -12.86
CA ALA A 92 18.95 3.09 -12.43
C ALA A 92 19.70 4.27 -11.83
N ALA A 93 20.02 5.27 -12.66
CA ALA A 93 20.72 6.47 -12.20
C ALA A 93 19.95 7.24 -11.12
N GLY A 94 18.63 7.08 -11.08
CA GLY A 94 17.75 7.66 -10.07
C GLY A 94 17.72 6.94 -8.73
N ALA A 95 18.22 5.71 -8.62
CA ALA A 95 18.31 5.03 -7.33
C ALA A 95 19.36 5.73 -6.44
N LYS A 96 18.92 6.30 -5.31
CA LYS A 96 19.80 6.97 -4.33
C LYS A 96 19.76 6.31 -2.97
N SER A 97 18.65 5.62 -2.66
CA SER A 97 18.44 4.96 -1.38
C SER A 97 18.10 3.48 -1.52
N ARG A 98 18.23 2.72 -0.42
CA ARG A 98 17.72 1.34 -0.34
C ARG A 98 16.21 1.26 -0.57
N TYR A 99 15.48 2.31 -0.22
CA TYR A 99 14.07 2.41 -0.57
C TYR A 99 13.87 2.49 -2.10
N ASP A 100 14.72 3.25 -2.78
CA ASP A 100 14.67 3.35 -4.25
C ASP A 100 14.94 2.01 -4.94
N ASP A 101 15.71 1.08 -4.36
CA ASP A 101 15.88 -0.27 -4.93
C ASP A 101 14.52 -0.99 -5.10
N LEU A 102 13.59 -0.79 -4.16
CA LEU A 102 12.23 -1.34 -4.26
C LEU A 102 11.41 -0.65 -5.35
N VAL A 103 11.58 0.68 -5.49
CA VAL A 103 10.92 1.47 -6.52
C VAL A 103 11.41 1.04 -7.92
N VAL A 104 12.72 0.81 -8.10
CA VAL A 104 13.28 0.26 -9.34
C VAL A 104 12.63 -1.07 -9.68
N THR A 105 12.62 -2.01 -8.72
CA THR A 105 12.03 -3.34 -8.90
C THR A 105 10.58 -3.25 -9.36
N HIS A 106 9.77 -2.39 -8.74
CA HIS A 106 8.38 -2.21 -9.12
C HIS A 106 8.21 -1.59 -10.51
N ILE A 107 8.96 -0.53 -10.84
CA ILE A 107 8.94 0.08 -12.18
C ILE A 107 9.25 -0.97 -13.25
N GLN A 108 10.30 -1.77 -13.04
CA GLN A 108 10.74 -2.78 -14.01
C GLN A 108 9.75 -3.94 -14.19
N GLN A 109 9.01 -4.30 -13.14
CA GLN A 109 8.13 -5.47 -13.15
C GLN A 109 6.64 -5.13 -13.27
N SER A 110 6.25 -3.85 -13.34
CA SER A 110 4.84 -3.41 -13.28
C SER A 110 3.90 -4.13 -14.25
N LEU A 111 4.37 -4.47 -15.46
CA LEU A 111 3.58 -5.17 -16.48
C LEU A 111 3.43 -6.69 -16.25
N SER A 112 4.24 -7.28 -15.38
CA SER A 112 4.20 -8.71 -15.01
C SER A 112 3.68 -8.96 -13.59
N ILE A 113 3.23 -7.92 -12.89
CA ILE A 113 2.77 -8.00 -11.48
C ILE A 113 1.38 -7.37 -11.25
N HIS A 114 0.75 -6.81 -12.29
CA HIS A 114 -0.59 -6.24 -12.23
C HIS A 114 -1.47 -6.83 -13.32
N GLY A 115 -2.72 -7.16 -13.00
CA GLY A 115 -3.60 -7.88 -13.91
C GLY A 115 -3.08 -9.27 -14.27
N THR A 116 -2.27 -9.86 -13.40
CA THR A 116 -1.56 -11.13 -13.59
C THR A 116 -1.88 -12.12 -12.46
N ALA A 117 -1.56 -13.40 -12.69
CA ALA A 117 -1.75 -14.47 -11.71
C ALA A 117 -0.95 -14.30 -10.41
N ASN A 118 0.17 -13.57 -10.44
CA ASN A 118 1.00 -13.31 -9.28
C ASN A 118 0.70 -11.96 -8.61
N PHE A 119 -0.31 -11.18 -9.03
CA PHE A 119 -0.56 -9.85 -8.49
C PHE A 119 -0.59 -9.84 -6.95
N LEU A 120 -1.42 -10.70 -6.34
CA LEU A 120 -1.57 -10.74 -4.90
C LEU A 120 -0.34 -11.32 -4.19
N SER A 121 0.23 -12.41 -4.71
CA SER A 121 1.38 -13.10 -4.11
C SER A 121 2.66 -12.27 -4.20
N TRP A 122 2.90 -11.60 -5.33
CA TRP A 122 4.04 -10.72 -5.55
C TRP A 122 3.98 -9.52 -4.58
N HIS A 123 2.82 -8.87 -4.46
CA HIS A 123 2.67 -7.71 -3.56
C HIS A 123 2.74 -8.09 -2.08
N ARG A 124 2.26 -9.28 -1.70
CA ARG A 124 2.50 -9.86 -0.38
C ARG A 124 4.00 -10.00 -0.10
N TYR A 125 4.74 -10.60 -1.04
CA TYR A 125 6.18 -10.80 -0.88
C TYR A 125 6.97 -9.49 -0.90
N PHE A 126 6.57 -8.52 -1.73
CA PHE A 126 7.17 -7.19 -1.79
C PHE A 126 6.98 -6.43 -0.46
N THR A 127 5.77 -6.48 0.09
CA THR A 127 5.44 -5.87 1.39
C THR A 127 6.19 -6.54 2.54
N TRP A 128 6.29 -7.87 2.53
CA TRP A 128 7.11 -8.60 3.50
C TRP A 128 8.60 -8.31 3.35
N THR A 129 9.10 -8.17 2.13
CA THR A 129 10.50 -7.82 1.85
C THR A 129 10.85 -6.45 2.41
N PHE A 130 9.99 -5.45 2.20
CA PHE A 130 10.14 -4.14 2.81
C PHE A 130 10.15 -4.22 4.35
N GLU A 131 9.25 -4.99 4.95
CA GLU A 131 9.24 -5.24 6.39
C GLU A 131 10.59 -5.83 6.86
N GLN A 132 11.14 -6.82 6.16
CA GLN A 132 12.44 -7.39 6.49
C GLN A 132 13.58 -6.37 6.36
N MET A 133 13.55 -5.50 5.36
CA MET A 133 14.53 -4.42 5.22
C MET A 133 14.45 -3.45 6.40
N LEU A 134 13.25 -3.06 6.83
CA LEU A 134 13.08 -2.22 8.02
C LEU A 134 13.65 -2.88 9.27
N ARG A 135 13.38 -4.18 9.46
CA ARG A 135 13.79 -4.93 10.65
C ARG A 135 15.29 -5.20 10.69
N ASN A 136 15.85 -5.69 9.58
CA ASN A 136 17.22 -6.20 9.51
C ASN A 136 18.24 -5.10 9.25
N GLU A 137 17.85 -3.99 8.62
CA GLU A 137 18.80 -2.92 8.27
C GLU A 137 18.63 -1.66 9.11
N CYS A 138 17.40 -1.40 9.57
CA CYS A 138 17.06 -0.22 10.35
C CYS A 138 16.66 -0.54 11.80
N GLY A 139 16.77 -1.80 12.22
CA GLY A 139 16.55 -2.23 13.60
C GLY A 139 15.09 -2.15 14.05
N TYR A 140 14.13 -2.02 13.12
CA TYR A 140 12.71 -2.00 13.45
C TYR A 140 12.31 -3.29 14.17
N LYS A 141 11.60 -3.18 15.29
CA LYS A 141 11.16 -4.33 16.09
C LYS A 141 9.69 -4.67 15.90
N GLY A 142 8.91 -3.73 15.36
CA GLY A 142 7.53 -3.97 14.97
C GLY A 142 7.41 -4.65 13.60
N TYR A 143 6.19 -4.83 13.16
CA TYR A 143 5.86 -5.48 11.89
C TYR A 143 5.12 -4.50 10.96
N GLN A 144 4.91 -4.87 9.71
CA GLN A 144 4.25 -4.01 8.74
C GLN A 144 2.82 -3.67 9.20
N PRO A 145 2.48 -2.39 9.40
CA PRO A 145 1.11 -1.99 9.64
C PRO A 145 0.31 -1.91 8.33
N TYR A 146 -1.01 -1.89 8.45
CA TYR A 146 -1.90 -1.62 7.32
C TYR A 146 -2.79 -0.40 7.56
N TYR A 147 -3.21 0.23 6.47
CA TYR A 147 -4.17 1.34 6.47
C TYR A 147 -5.56 0.80 6.09
N ASN A 148 -6.46 0.64 7.07
CA ASN A 148 -7.83 0.22 6.79
C ASN A 148 -8.63 1.40 6.20
N TRP A 149 -8.72 1.44 4.87
CA TRP A 149 -9.40 2.53 4.16
C TRP A 149 -10.87 2.67 4.57
N ALA A 150 -11.56 1.55 4.80
CA ALA A 150 -13.00 1.53 5.10
C ALA A 150 -13.35 2.36 6.35
N HIS A 151 -12.43 2.45 7.31
CA HIS A 151 -12.62 3.26 8.51
C HIS A 151 -12.69 4.77 8.22
N TRP A 152 -12.07 5.21 7.12
CA TRP A 152 -11.84 6.62 6.81
C TRP A 152 -12.31 7.00 5.40
N SER A 153 -12.98 6.12 4.67
CA SER A 153 -13.35 6.32 3.26
C SER A 153 -14.22 7.55 3.00
N HIS A 154 -14.99 7.98 4.02
CA HIS A 154 -15.86 9.14 3.98
C HIS A 154 -15.16 10.47 4.29
N ASP A 155 -13.98 10.41 4.92
CA ASP A 155 -13.13 11.56 5.22
C ASP A 155 -11.68 11.10 5.44
N PRO A 156 -10.94 10.78 4.36
CA PRO A 156 -9.60 10.18 4.48
C PRO A 156 -8.58 11.12 5.13
N LYS A 157 -8.82 12.44 5.12
CA LYS A 157 -7.89 13.45 5.63
C LYS A 157 -7.94 13.60 7.16
N SER A 158 -9.09 13.32 7.79
CA SER A 158 -9.18 13.38 9.26
C SER A 158 -8.67 12.11 9.95
N GLY A 159 -8.46 11.04 9.18
CA GLY A 159 -7.91 9.79 9.68
C GLY A 159 -6.45 9.92 10.14
N PRO A 160 -6.02 9.17 11.17
CA PRO A 160 -4.68 9.25 11.76
C PRO A 160 -3.56 8.81 10.81
N PHE A 161 -3.90 8.28 9.64
CA PHE A 161 -2.95 7.91 8.59
C PHE A 161 -2.51 9.13 7.76
N PHE A 162 -3.41 10.09 7.52
CA PHE A 162 -3.17 11.28 6.69
C PHE A 162 -3.44 12.63 7.37
N ASP A 163 -3.56 12.66 8.71
CA ASP A 163 -3.85 13.89 9.47
C ASP A 163 -2.72 14.94 9.47
N GLY A 164 -1.58 14.68 8.80
CA GLY A 164 -0.43 15.59 8.75
C GLY A 164 0.35 15.71 10.06
N SER A 165 -0.06 15.01 11.12
CA SER A 165 0.63 15.03 12.41
C SER A 165 1.97 14.31 12.34
N ARG A 166 2.81 14.48 13.36
CA ARG A 166 4.08 13.74 13.53
C ARG A 166 3.92 12.21 13.67
N TYR A 167 2.69 11.69 13.73
CA TYR A 167 2.37 10.26 13.81
C TYR A 167 1.59 9.76 12.59
N SER A 168 1.49 10.55 11.52
CA SER A 168 0.89 10.15 10.25
C SER A 168 1.95 9.68 9.26
N MET A 169 1.51 9.15 8.12
CA MET A 169 2.35 9.02 6.94
C MET A 169 2.47 10.35 6.18
N SER A 170 2.42 11.48 6.89
CA SER A 170 2.24 12.85 6.37
C SER A 170 0.84 13.14 5.83
N GLY A 171 0.56 14.42 5.59
CA GLY A 171 -0.75 14.90 5.18
C GLY A 171 -0.94 15.07 3.68
N ASP A 172 -1.89 15.94 3.33
CA ASP A 172 -2.19 16.35 1.97
C ASP A 172 -1.09 17.25 1.39
N GLY A 173 -1.10 17.38 0.07
CA GLY A 173 -0.26 18.33 -0.66
C GLY A 173 -0.74 19.77 -0.54
N GLU A 174 0.12 20.72 -0.93
CA GLU A 174 -0.30 22.10 -1.15
C GLU A 174 -1.46 22.14 -2.15
N TYR A 175 -2.48 22.95 -1.85
CA TYR A 175 -3.63 23.09 -2.73
C TYR A 175 -3.24 23.78 -4.03
N ILE A 176 -3.51 23.13 -5.16
CA ILE A 176 -3.34 23.72 -6.49
C ILE A 176 -4.73 24.02 -7.08
N PRO A 177 -5.13 25.31 -7.22
CA PRO A 177 -6.42 25.69 -7.75
C PRO A 177 -6.52 25.49 -9.26
N GLY A 178 -7.76 25.44 -9.78
CA GLY A 178 -8.03 25.45 -11.22
C GLY A 178 -7.64 24.17 -11.96
N ARG A 179 -7.35 23.07 -11.24
CA ARG A 179 -7.11 21.75 -11.85
C ARG A 179 -8.41 21.17 -12.41
N ASN A 180 -8.29 20.47 -13.53
CA ASN A 180 -9.41 19.74 -14.15
C ASN A 180 -9.37 18.25 -13.73
N TYR A 181 -10.42 17.49 -14.08
CA TYR A 181 -10.45 16.05 -13.85
C TYR A 181 -9.34 15.31 -14.60
N SER A 182 -8.99 14.15 -14.07
CA SER A 182 -8.08 13.19 -14.70
C SER A 182 -8.85 12.00 -15.25
N CYS A 183 -8.39 11.43 -16.36
CA CYS A 183 -9.04 10.32 -17.04
C CYS A 183 -8.32 9.01 -16.75
N PHE A 184 -9.05 7.99 -16.34
CA PHE A 184 -8.47 6.72 -15.91
C PHE A 184 -8.96 5.56 -16.79
N PRO A 185 -8.12 4.54 -17.10
CA PRO A 185 -6.67 4.44 -16.81
C PRO A 185 -5.79 5.22 -17.82
N TYR A 186 -6.39 5.73 -18.88
CA TYR A 186 -5.73 6.47 -19.95
C TYR A 186 -6.42 7.81 -20.19
N GLU A 187 -5.70 8.75 -20.79
CA GLU A 187 -6.27 10.03 -21.22
C GLU A 187 -7.40 9.82 -22.24
N GLU A 188 -7.17 8.98 -23.24
CA GLU A 188 -8.16 8.66 -24.27
C GLU A 188 -8.15 7.16 -24.62
N PRO A 189 -9.33 6.49 -24.67
CA PRO A 189 -10.63 7.02 -24.27
C PRO A 189 -10.73 7.20 -22.75
N CYS A 190 -11.35 8.30 -22.32
CA CYS A 190 -11.60 8.57 -20.91
C CYS A 190 -12.71 7.65 -20.35
N LEU A 191 -12.34 6.52 -19.74
CA LEU A 191 -13.30 5.54 -19.20
C LEU A 191 -13.90 5.96 -17.86
N MET A 192 -13.10 6.63 -17.02
CA MET A 192 -13.51 7.12 -15.70
C MET A 192 -12.92 8.50 -15.45
N LYS A 193 -13.72 9.41 -14.88
CA LYS A 193 -13.29 10.76 -14.50
C LYS A 193 -13.06 10.84 -12.99
N LEU A 194 -11.84 11.21 -12.60
CA LEU A 194 -11.47 11.51 -11.23
C LEU A 194 -11.31 13.01 -11.05
N GLN A 195 -12.17 13.62 -10.23
CA GLN A 195 -12.04 15.04 -9.88
C GLN A 195 -10.80 15.25 -8.99
N PRO A 196 -10.10 16.40 -9.12
CA PRO A 196 -8.99 16.72 -8.23
C PRO A 196 -9.45 16.79 -6.77
N GLY A 197 -8.58 16.36 -5.86
CA GLY A 197 -8.77 16.55 -4.44
C GLY A 197 -8.44 17.97 -3.99
N THR A 198 -8.11 18.13 -2.72
CA THR A 198 -7.79 19.43 -2.11
C THR A 198 -6.28 19.69 -1.97
N GLY A 199 -5.44 18.84 -2.54
CA GLY A 199 -3.99 19.01 -2.56
C GLY A 199 -3.49 19.29 -3.98
N GLY A 200 -2.54 18.46 -4.41
CA GLY A 200 -1.92 18.45 -5.74
C GLY A 200 -0.44 18.80 -5.72
N GLY A 201 0.00 19.63 -4.78
CA GLY A 201 1.39 20.06 -4.61
C GLY A 201 2.18 19.22 -3.60
N CYS A 202 3.34 19.73 -3.20
CA CYS A 202 4.19 19.07 -2.22
C CYS A 202 3.47 18.86 -0.88
N VAL A 203 3.71 17.72 -0.23
CA VAL A 203 3.20 17.44 1.12
C VAL A 203 3.63 18.55 2.10
N THR A 204 2.66 19.11 2.82
CA THR A 204 2.86 20.32 3.64
C THR A 204 3.36 20.05 5.07
N SER A 205 3.10 18.86 5.60
CA SER A 205 3.31 18.55 7.01
C SER A 205 3.51 17.06 7.27
N GLY A 206 4.06 16.73 8.44
CA GLY A 206 4.30 15.35 8.86
C GLY A 206 5.73 14.85 8.56
N PRO A 207 6.03 13.58 8.91
CA PRO A 207 7.40 13.07 8.95
C PRO A 207 8.07 12.89 7.57
N PHE A 208 7.30 12.88 6.50
CA PHE A 208 7.75 12.67 5.12
C PHE A 208 7.60 13.93 4.25
N LYS A 209 7.39 15.12 4.85
CA LYS A 209 7.34 16.39 4.09
C LYS A 209 8.59 16.63 3.24
N ASP A 210 9.75 16.22 3.74
CA ASP A 210 11.06 16.36 3.07
C ASP A 210 11.48 15.09 2.32
N TRP A 211 10.55 14.13 2.16
CA TRP A 211 10.79 12.92 1.39
C TRP A 211 10.98 13.26 -0.08
N LYS A 212 12.03 12.70 -0.68
CA LYS A 212 12.38 12.94 -2.08
C LYS A 212 11.97 11.76 -2.93
N ILE A 213 11.21 12.03 -3.98
CA ILE A 213 10.99 11.10 -5.08
C ILE A 213 12.13 11.30 -6.07
N ASN A 214 12.87 10.22 -6.37
CA ASN A 214 14.09 10.32 -7.20
C ASN A 214 13.93 9.80 -8.64
N MET A 215 12.82 9.13 -8.94
CA MET A 215 12.54 8.45 -10.22
C MET A 215 11.12 8.74 -10.70
N GLY A 216 10.76 8.21 -11.87
CA GLY A 216 9.53 8.58 -12.58
C GLY A 216 9.49 10.08 -12.94
N PRO A 217 8.32 10.62 -13.27
CA PRO A 217 7.06 9.89 -13.47
C PRO A 217 7.11 9.03 -14.75
N LEU A 218 6.25 8.03 -14.84
CA LEU A 218 5.99 7.25 -16.07
C LEU A 218 4.54 7.34 -16.51
N GLN A 219 3.60 7.09 -15.59
CA GLN A 219 2.17 7.10 -15.87
C GLN A 219 1.40 7.70 -14.68
N THR A 220 1.79 8.92 -14.30
CA THR A 220 1.08 9.71 -13.30
C THR A 220 -0.19 10.32 -13.88
N MET A 221 -1.25 10.37 -13.06
CA MET A 221 -2.49 11.05 -13.40
C MET A 221 -2.60 12.44 -12.77
N LEU A 222 -1.58 12.87 -12.01
CA LEU A 222 -1.59 14.21 -11.43
C LEU A 222 -1.39 15.27 -12.52
N LYS A 223 -2.45 16.03 -12.80
CA LYS A 223 -2.42 17.19 -13.69
C LYS A 223 -2.25 18.49 -12.91
N VAL A 224 -1.11 19.15 -13.07
CA VAL A 224 -0.80 20.45 -12.45
C VAL A 224 -0.40 21.48 -13.49
N PRO A 225 -0.62 22.79 -13.24
CA PRO A 225 -0.10 23.84 -14.11
C PRO A 225 1.41 23.69 -14.31
N GLY A 226 1.87 23.72 -15.56
CA GLY A 226 3.28 23.49 -15.93
C GLY A 226 3.70 22.02 -16.01
N GLY A 227 2.84 21.08 -15.59
CA GLY A 227 3.13 19.65 -15.60
C GLY A 227 4.14 19.22 -14.53
N ILE A 228 4.31 17.90 -14.39
CA ILE A 228 5.38 17.32 -13.58
C ILE A 228 6.63 17.21 -14.46
N PRO A 229 7.84 17.54 -13.96
CA PRO A 229 9.06 17.39 -14.74
C PRO A 229 9.21 15.95 -15.29
N PRO A 230 9.32 15.76 -16.62
CA PRO A 230 9.46 14.43 -17.21
C PRO A 230 10.78 13.81 -16.78
N ASN A 231 10.81 12.48 -16.65
CA ASN A 231 12.05 11.78 -16.35
C ASN A 231 13.04 11.94 -17.52
N PRO A 232 14.34 12.18 -17.26
CA PRO A 232 15.34 12.28 -18.33
C PRO A 232 15.58 10.97 -19.08
N GLN A 233 15.10 9.83 -18.55
CA GLN A 233 15.14 8.53 -19.21
C GLN A 233 13.72 8.00 -19.43
N ALA A 234 13.43 7.52 -20.64
CA ALA A 234 12.09 7.05 -21.02
C ALA A 234 11.59 5.84 -20.20
N ASN A 235 12.52 5.05 -19.65
CA ASN A 235 12.19 3.95 -18.73
C ASN A 235 11.87 4.42 -17.30
N GLY A 236 11.91 5.74 -17.04
CA GLY A 236 11.60 6.34 -15.74
C GLY A 236 12.64 6.10 -14.64
N LEU A 237 13.78 5.47 -14.93
CA LEU A 237 14.83 5.14 -13.97
C LEU A 237 15.93 6.20 -13.86
N GLY A 238 15.83 7.28 -14.64
CA GLY A 238 16.73 8.42 -14.56
C GLY A 238 16.54 9.23 -13.28
N TYR A 239 17.60 9.94 -12.85
CA TYR A 239 17.54 10.77 -11.66
C TYR A 239 16.69 12.02 -11.90
N ASN A 240 15.54 12.09 -11.23
CA ASN A 240 14.54 13.16 -11.33
C ASN A 240 14.02 13.57 -9.94
N PRO A 241 14.87 14.18 -9.08
CA PRO A 241 14.54 14.48 -7.70
C PRO A 241 13.47 15.58 -7.58
N ARG A 242 12.40 15.31 -6.83
CA ARG A 242 11.34 16.25 -6.51
C ARG A 242 10.65 15.91 -5.18
N CYS A 243 9.80 16.79 -4.69
CA CYS A 243 9.07 16.55 -3.44
C CYS A 243 8.05 15.42 -3.60
N LEU A 244 7.71 14.77 -2.50
CA LEU A 244 6.48 13.97 -2.41
C LEU A 244 5.27 14.89 -2.56
N SER A 245 4.40 14.61 -3.53
CA SER A 245 3.12 15.31 -3.73
C SER A 245 1.96 14.39 -3.39
N ARG A 246 0.89 14.95 -2.82
CA ARG A 246 -0.37 14.23 -2.60
C ARG A 246 -1.57 15.06 -2.99
N ASP A 247 -2.64 14.36 -3.34
CA ASP A 247 -3.92 14.95 -3.64
C ASP A 247 -5.02 14.08 -3.04
N ILE A 248 -5.15 14.16 -1.71
CA ILE A 248 -5.97 13.18 -0.98
C ILE A 248 -7.42 13.26 -1.48
N ASN A 249 -7.88 12.15 -2.05
CA ASN A 249 -9.06 12.16 -2.91
C ASN A 249 -10.24 11.40 -2.31
N LEU A 250 -11.30 12.15 -1.98
CA LEU A 250 -12.53 11.58 -1.43
C LEU A 250 -13.30 10.71 -2.44
N GLN A 251 -13.30 11.08 -3.72
CA GLN A 251 -13.98 10.30 -4.76
C GLN A 251 -13.35 8.91 -4.90
N ALA A 252 -12.02 8.83 -4.90
CA ALA A 252 -11.31 7.54 -4.91
C ALA A 252 -11.50 6.76 -3.59
N ALA A 253 -11.49 7.45 -2.45
CA ALA A 253 -11.68 6.83 -1.15
C ALA A 253 -13.04 6.12 -1.02
N ASN A 254 -14.09 6.64 -1.66
CA ASN A 254 -15.40 5.98 -1.70
C ASN A 254 -15.36 4.56 -2.30
N SER A 255 -14.43 4.29 -3.23
CA SER A 255 -14.22 2.94 -3.80
C SER A 255 -13.56 1.95 -2.83
N THR A 256 -13.21 2.41 -1.63
CA THR A 256 -12.62 1.60 -0.56
C THR A 256 -13.48 1.56 0.71
N SER A 257 -14.77 1.88 0.57
CA SER A 257 -15.74 1.80 1.67
C SER A 257 -15.91 0.38 2.22
N ASP A 258 -16.47 0.26 3.42
CA ASP A 258 -16.73 -1.06 4.03
C ASP A 258 -17.60 -1.96 3.15
N PHE A 259 -18.58 -1.38 2.45
CA PHE A 259 -19.43 -2.12 1.52
C PHE A 259 -18.62 -2.72 0.37
N GLU A 260 -17.71 -1.94 -0.23
CA GLU A 260 -16.87 -2.42 -1.34
C GLU A 260 -15.91 -3.52 -0.88
N VAL A 261 -15.25 -3.32 0.27
CA VAL A 261 -14.30 -4.29 0.82
C VAL A 261 -15.00 -5.59 1.24
N SER A 262 -16.12 -5.50 1.96
CA SER A 262 -16.86 -6.69 2.40
C SER A 262 -17.48 -7.44 1.23
N SER A 263 -18.04 -6.75 0.23
CA SER A 263 -18.58 -7.37 -0.99
C SER A 263 -17.50 -8.10 -1.79
N LEU A 264 -16.31 -7.53 -1.88
CA LEU A 264 -15.15 -8.16 -2.53
C LEU A 264 -14.75 -9.48 -1.86
N ILE A 265 -14.71 -9.53 -0.52
CA ILE A 265 -14.37 -10.75 0.24
C ILE A 265 -15.36 -11.91 0.01
N GLN A 266 -16.61 -11.59 -0.33
CA GLN A 266 -17.66 -12.60 -0.57
C GLN A 266 -17.56 -13.28 -1.94
N ILE A 267 -16.80 -12.71 -2.89
CA ILE A 267 -16.57 -13.34 -4.21
C ILE A 267 -15.85 -14.67 -3.99
N LYS A 268 -16.29 -15.78 -4.61
CA LYS A 268 -15.69 -17.11 -4.37
C LYS A 268 -14.55 -17.46 -5.32
N ASP A 269 -14.65 -17.01 -6.56
CA ASP A 269 -13.69 -17.32 -7.62
C ASP A 269 -12.51 -16.33 -7.61
N ILE A 270 -11.28 -16.84 -7.67
CA ILE A 270 -10.07 -16.02 -7.62
C ILE A 270 -9.95 -15.09 -8.83
N ALA A 271 -10.38 -15.54 -10.02
CA ALA A 271 -10.28 -14.73 -11.24
C ALA A 271 -11.22 -13.51 -11.17
N ARG A 272 -12.45 -13.72 -10.71
CA ARG A 272 -13.40 -12.63 -10.46
C ARG A 272 -12.95 -11.75 -9.31
N PHE A 273 -12.46 -12.34 -8.22
CA PHE A 273 -11.96 -11.62 -7.05
C PHE A 273 -10.89 -10.62 -7.50
N GLN A 274 -9.78 -11.07 -8.11
CA GLN A 274 -8.68 -10.20 -8.52
C GLN A 274 -9.07 -9.13 -9.56
N THR A 275 -10.04 -9.43 -10.42
CA THR A 275 -10.54 -8.49 -11.43
C THR A 275 -11.28 -7.33 -10.76
N VAL A 276 -12.23 -7.63 -9.87
CA VAL A 276 -12.96 -6.60 -9.09
C VAL A 276 -12.00 -5.88 -8.15
N TYR A 277 -11.06 -6.61 -7.56
CA TYR A 277 -10.04 -6.08 -6.66
C TYR A 277 -9.27 -4.90 -7.29
N GLN A 278 -8.79 -5.10 -8.53
CA GLN A 278 -7.96 -4.14 -9.25
C GLN A 278 -8.77 -3.07 -9.99
N GLY A 279 -10.03 -3.38 -10.36
CA GLY A 279 -10.95 -2.45 -10.99
C GLY A 279 -11.46 -2.90 -12.35
N GLU A 280 -12.66 -2.45 -12.70
CA GLU A 280 -13.32 -2.68 -13.98
C GLU A 280 -13.67 -1.34 -14.60
N PHE A 281 -12.66 -0.66 -15.15
CA PHE A 281 -12.76 0.75 -15.53
C PHE A 281 -13.77 1.01 -16.64
N ALA A 282 -13.94 0.06 -17.58
CA ALA A 282 -14.99 0.11 -18.60
C ALA A 282 -16.42 0.05 -18.01
N LYS A 283 -16.57 -0.41 -16.77
CA LYS A 283 -17.83 -0.40 -16.01
C LYS A 283 -17.91 0.75 -15.01
N ASN A 284 -17.00 1.73 -15.13
CA ASN A 284 -16.86 2.83 -14.19
C ASN A 284 -16.67 2.36 -12.73
N PHE A 285 -15.93 1.26 -12.54
CA PHE A 285 -15.63 0.70 -11.22
C PHE A 285 -14.12 0.71 -10.95
N MET A 286 -13.69 1.40 -9.90
CA MET A 286 -12.26 1.61 -9.61
C MET A 286 -11.63 0.40 -8.93
N GLY A 287 -12.38 -0.34 -8.10
CA GLY A 287 -11.81 -1.40 -7.26
C GLY A 287 -11.00 -0.85 -6.08
N VAL A 288 -10.78 -1.69 -5.07
CA VAL A 288 -10.17 -1.23 -3.80
C VAL A 288 -8.66 -0.98 -3.92
N HIS A 289 -7.95 -1.70 -4.81
CA HIS A 289 -6.52 -1.48 -5.06
C HIS A 289 -6.28 -0.10 -5.70
N THR A 290 -6.92 0.15 -6.84
CA THR A 290 -6.82 1.45 -7.51
C THR A 290 -7.42 2.54 -6.61
N GLY A 291 -8.57 2.30 -5.97
CA GLY A 291 -9.17 3.25 -5.02
C GLY A 291 -8.21 3.72 -3.93
N GLY A 292 -7.45 2.80 -3.32
CA GLY A 292 -6.47 3.14 -2.30
C GLY A 292 -5.28 3.95 -2.82
N HIS A 293 -4.73 3.61 -3.99
CA HIS A 293 -3.68 4.42 -4.64
C HIS A 293 -4.17 5.82 -4.97
N TYR A 294 -5.34 5.94 -5.59
CA TYR A 294 -5.88 7.24 -6.00
C TYR A 294 -6.46 8.04 -4.83
N THR A 295 -6.71 7.42 -3.67
CA THR A 295 -6.96 8.13 -2.41
C THR A 295 -5.71 8.89 -1.96
N ILE A 296 -4.51 8.33 -2.14
CA ILE A 296 -3.24 9.04 -1.89
C ILE A 296 -3.05 10.13 -2.95
N GLY A 297 -3.27 9.76 -4.21
CA GLY A 297 -3.18 10.65 -5.35
C GLY A 297 -1.78 11.25 -5.53
N GLY A 298 -1.71 12.42 -6.16
CA GLY A 298 -0.47 13.16 -6.34
C GLY A 298 0.62 12.39 -7.12
N ASP A 299 1.85 12.76 -6.87
CA ASP A 299 3.05 12.09 -7.39
C ASP A 299 3.86 11.56 -6.19
N ALA A 300 4.02 10.24 -6.01
CA ALA A 300 3.79 9.19 -7.01
C ALA A 300 2.52 8.36 -6.82
N GLY A 301 1.63 8.67 -5.86
CA GLY A 301 0.48 7.79 -5.53
C GLY A 301 -0.48 7.52 -6.69
N SER A 302 -0.54 8.39 -7.70
CA SER A 302 -1.32 8.19 -8.94
C SER A 302 -0.53 7.60 -10.11
N ASP A 303 0.76 7.28 -9.94
CA ASP A 303 1.65 6.72 -10.96
C ASP A 303 1.69 5.19 -10.89
N PHE A 304 1.15 4.53 -11.92
CA PHE A 304 1.05 3.07 -11.97
C PHE A 304 2.38 2.35 -11.74
N TYR A 305 3.49 2.89 -12.27
CA TYR A 305 4.81 2.28 -12.17
C TYR A 305 5.57 2.72 -10.93
N ASN A 306 5.47 4.02 -10.60
CA ASN A 306 6.30 4.66 -9.58
C ASN A 306 5.59 4.79 -8.22
N SER A 307 4.36 4.28 -8.06
CA SER A 307 3.57 4.40 -6.81
C SER A 307 4.30 4.01 -5.52
N PRO A 308 5.22 3.03 -5.47
CA PRO A 308 5.96 2.76 -4.25
C PRO A 308 6.84 3.91 -3.79
N ALA A 309 7.15 4.91 -4.64
CA ALA A 309 7.93 6.08 -4.24
C ALA A 309 7.22 6.92 -3.15
N ASP A 310 5.91 6.78 -2.96
CA ASP A 310 5.21 7.26 -1.77
C ASP A 310 5.28 6.19 -0.63
N PRO A 311 5.82 6.54 0.56
CA PRO A 311 5.83 5.68 1.74
C PRO A 311 4.47 5.10 2.17
N ALA A 312 3.36 5.74 1.78
CA ALA A 312 2.00 5.25 2.03
C ALA A 312 1.66 3.96 1.24
N PHE A 313 2.44 3.62 0.21
CA PHE A 313 2.26 2.39 -0.58
C PHE A 313 2.26 1.14 0.30
N PHE A 314 3.21 1.00 1.23
CA PHE A 314 3.36 -0.25 2.00
C PHE A 314 2.23 -0.48 3.02
N PRO A 315 1.74 0.53 3.75
CA PRO A 315 0.52 0.33 4.55
C PRO A 315 -0.75 0.15 3.70
N HIS A 316 -0.84 0.75 2.51
CA HIS A 316 -1.91 0.43 1.56
C HIS A 316 -1.85 -1.05 1.16
N HIS A 317 -0.70 -1.54 0.69
CA HIS A 317 -0.52 -2.96 0.34
C HIS A 317 -0.58 -3.92 1.54
N GLY A 318 -0.32 -3.45 2.75
CA GLY A 318 -0.63 -4.18 3.97
C GLY A 318 -2.13 -4.46 4.13
N MET A 319 -2.98 -3.52 3.72
CA MET A 319 -4.44 -3.71 3.69
C MET A 319 -4.88 -4.51 2.48
N ILE A 320 -4.17 -4.38 1.34
CA ILE A 320 -4.39 -5.24 0.18
C ILE A 320 -4.26 -6.72 0.58
N ASP A 321 -3.14 -7.01 1.22
CA ASP A 321 -2.82 -8.34 1.73
C ASP A 321 -3.79 -8.79 2.83
N ARG A 322 -4.23 -7.90 3.73
CA ARG A 322 -5.26 -8.22 4.73
C ARG A 322 -6.56 -8.70 4.09
N VAL A 323 -7.06 -8.00 3.08
CA VAL A 323 -8.32 -8.38 2.42
C VAL A 323 -8.17 -9.72 1.70
N TRP A 324 -7.03 -9.97 1.05
CA TRP A 324 -6.76 -11.27 0.42
C TRP A 324 -6.62 -12.39 1.45
N TRP A 325 -5.89 -12.16 2.54
CA TRP A 325 -5.81 -13.09 3.67
C TRP A 325 -7.21 -13.40 4.22
N THR A 326 -8.05 -12.39 4.43
CA THR A 326 -9.43 -12.60 4.90
C THR A 326 -10.23 -13.44 3.91
N TRP A 327 -10.10 -13.16 2.61
CA TRP A 327 -10.75 -13.90 1.53
C TRP A 327 -10.32 -15.37 1.50
N GLN A 328 -9.01 -15.66 1.59
CA GLN A 328 -8.48 -17.03 1.62
C GLN A 328 -9.06 -17.79 2.81
N ASN A 329 -9.10 -17.14 3.97
CA ASN A 329 -9.55 -17.75 5.21
C ASN A 329 -11.07 -17.89 5.35
N GLN A 330 -11.88 -17.41 4.40
CA GLN A 330 -13.31 -17.75 4.37
C GLN A 330 -13.56 -19.21 3.95
N ASP A 331 -12.65 -19.81 3.17
CA ASP A 331 -12.76 -21.17 2.64
C ASP A 331 -11.37 -21.70 2.25
N ILE A 332 -10.56 -22.01 3.27
CA ILE A 332 -9.13 -22.32 3.13
C ILE A 332 -8.89 -23.48 2.17
N VAL A 333 -9.70 -24.54 2.26
CA VAL A 333 -9.58 -25.75 1.42
C VAL A 333 -9.61 -25.40 -0.07
N ASN A 334 -10.50 -24.49 -0.48
CA ASN A 334 -10.68 -24.15 -1.90
C ASN A 334 -9.90 -22.89 -2.33
N ARG A 335 -9.54 -22.01 -1.39
CA ARG A 335 -9.00 -20.68 -1.71
C ARG A 335 -7.51 -20.52 -1.41
N GLN A 336 -6.95 -21.33 -0.51
CA GLN A 336 -5.57 -21.18 -0.06
C GLN A 336 -4.57 -21.22 -1.22
N TYR A 337 -4.79 -22.10 -2.21
CA TYR A 337 -3.91 -22.23 -3.38
C TYR A 337 -4.57 -21.85 -4.71
N ALA A 338 -5.66 -21.08 -4.67
CA ALA A 338 -6.35 -20.64 -5.86
C ALA A 338 -5.50 -19.61 -6.64
N ILE A 339 -5.36 -19.83 -7.95
CA ILE A 339 -4.60 -18.99 -8.87
C ILE A 339 -5.34 -18.88 -10.20
N SER A 340 -5.27 -17.71 -10.84
CA SER A 340 -5.82 -17.50 -12.19
C SER A 340 -5.18 -16.30 -12.88
N GLY A 341 -5.11 -16.33 -14.22
CA GLY A 341 -4.59 -15.24 -15.05
C GLY A 341 -3.26 -15.57 -15.73
N GLY A 342 -2.84 -14.70 -16.65
CA GLY A 342 -1.54 -14.77 -17.31
C GLY A 342 -0.40 -14.21 -16.46
N THR A 343 0.83 -14.41 -16.94
CA THR A 343 2.07 -13.86 -16.37
C THR A 343 2.38 -12.42 -16.82
N ILE A 344 1.64 -11.91 -17.81
CA ILE A 344 1.75 -10.54 -18.32
C ILE A 344 0.35 -9.92 -18.38
N ILE A 345 0.23 -8.66 -17.98
CA ILE A 345 -1.01 -7.88 -18.00
C ILE A 345 -1.75 -8.02 -19.34
N GLY A 346 -3.08 -8.08 -19.28
CA GLY A 346 -3.91 -8.27 -20.48
C GLY A 346 -3.83 -9.70 -21.05
N ASN A 347 -3.43 -10.67 -20.22
CA ASN A 347 -3.25 -12.08 -20.59
C ASN A 347 -2.33 -12.28 -21.80
N GLN A 348 -1.28 -11.46 -21.91
CA GLN A 348 -0.30 -11.52 -23.02
C GLN A 348 0.82 -12.54 -22.81
N GLY A 349 0.79 -13.29 -21.69
CA GLY A 349 1.75 -14.35 -21.36
C GLY A 349 1.06 -15.68 -21.05
N PRO A 350 1.82 -16.76 -20.81
CA PRO A 350 1.24 -18.05 -20.38
C PRO A 350 0.48 -17.89 -19.05
N ASN A 351 -0.44 -18.82 -18.80
CA ASN A 351 -1.12 -18.93 -17.51
C ASN A 351 -0.10 -19.10 -16.38
N GLY A 352 -0.28 -18.35 -15.30
CA GLY A 352 0.59 -18.47 -14.14
C GLY A 352 0.38 -19.79 -13.40
N THR A 353 1.44 -20.30 -12.78
CA THR A 353 1.43 -21.55 -12.00
C THR A 353 2.01 -21.34 -10.61
N LEU A 354 1.68 -22.25 -9.68
CA LEU A 354 2.26 -22.19 -8.33
C LEU A 354 3.79 -22.29 -8.32
N ASN A 355 4.41 -22.85 -9.36
CA ASN A 355 5.86 -23.02 -9.45
C ASN A 355 6.57 -21.80 -10.06
N ASP A 356 5.83 -20.81 -10.56
CA ASP A 356 6.43 -19.63 -11.15
C ASP A 356 7.22 -18.86 -10.10
N THR A 357 8.39 -18.36 -10.50
CA THR A 357 9.29 -17.65 -9.58
C THR A 357 8.84 -16.20 -9.37
N ILE A 358 8.79 -15.78 -8.11
CA ILE A 358 8.70 -14.39 -7.68
C ILE A 358 10.11 -13.92 -7.28
N THR A 359 10.55 -12.80 -7.85
CA THR A 359 11.84 -12.18 -7.54
C THR A 359 11.67 -10.69 -7.21
N MET A 360 12.47 -10.20 -6.27
CA MET A 360 12.55 -8.77 -5.91
C MET A 360 13.65 -8.05 -6.69
N GLY A 361 14.15 -8.65 -7.77
CA GLY A 361 15.32 -8.16 -8.50
C GLY A 361 16.63 -8.48 -7.79
N GLU A 362 17.73 -8.23 -8.49
CA GLU A 362 19.08 -8.61 -8.02
C GLU A 362 19.54 -7.79 -6.80
N TYR A 363 19.14 -6.52 -6.72
CA TYR A 363 19.77 -5.55 -5.80
C TYR A 363 19.01 -5.36 -4.48
N VAL A 364 17.75 -5.78 -4.40
CA VAL A 364 16.99 -5.73 -3.14
C VAL A 364 17.57 -6.72 -2.11
N GLY A 365 18.07 -7.87 -2.58
CA GLY A 365 18.71 -8.89 -1.74
C GLY A 365 17.73 -9.80 -1.00
N ALA A 366 16.50 -9.92 -1.50
CA ALA A 366 15.53 -10.94 -1.04
C ALA A 366 15.68 -12.21 -1.87
N PRO A 367 15.57 -13.41 -1.27
CA PRO A 367 15.66 -14.66 -2.01
C PRO A 367 14.51 -14.79 -3.02
N ASN A 368 14.71 -15.57 -4.07
CA ASN A 368 13.60 -15.96 -4.95
C ASN A 368 12.72 -16.98 -4.23
N ILE A 369 11.41 -16.87 -4.42
CA ILE A 369 10.42 -17.85 -3.95
C ILE A 369 9.49 -18.23 -5.09
N THR A 370 8.69 -19.27 -4.92
CA THR A 370 7.62 -19.59 -5.88
C THR A 370 6.34 -18.81 -5.55
N ILE A 371 5.40 -18.74 -6.49
CA ILE A 371 4.04 -18.28 -6.20
C ILE A 371 3.48 -19.11 -5.03
N GLY A 372 3.58 -20.44 -5.09
CA GLY A 372 3.10 -21.37 -4.05
C GLY A 372 3.57 -21.03 -2.63
N ASP A 373 4.86 -20.69 -2.48
CA ASP A 373 5.44 -20.27 -1.19
C ASP A 373 4.78 -19.01 -0.62
N ALA A 374 4.22 -18.17 -1.49
CA ALA A 374 3.63 -16.89 -1.11
C ALA A 374 2.13 -16.96 -0.75
N LEU A 375 1.43 -18.08 -0.99
CA LEU A 375 -0.02 -18.10 -0.77
C LEU A 375 -0.41 -18.27 0.70
N ASN A 376 0.42 -18.85 1.56
CA ASN A 376 0.10 -19.14 2.96
C ASN A 376 0.92 -18.27 3.93
N THR A 377 0.27 -17.42 4.75
CA THR A 377 0.96 -16.50 5.67
C THR A 377 1.58 -17.19 6.90
N LEU A 378 1.30 -18.48 7.12
CA LEU A 378 1.93 -19.32 8.14
C LEU A 378 2.97 -20.30 7.56
N ALA A 379 3.33 -20.17 6.28
CA ALA A 379 4.31 -21.02 5.61
C ALA A 379 5.25 -20.21 4.71
N GLY A 380 6.10 -20.89 3.94
CA GLY A 380 7.08 -20.24 3.09
C GLY A 380 8.01 -19.33 3.93
N PRO A 381 8.34 -18.12 3.49
CA PRO A 381 9.11 -17.16 4.29
C PRO A 381 8.29 -16.45 5.39
N PHE A 382 6.98 -16.70 5.46
CA PHE A 382 6.06 -15.94 6.29
C PHE A 382 5.77 -16.60 7.64
N CYS A 383 5.39 -15.76 8.60
CA CYS A 383 4.81 -16.21 9.86
C CYS A 383 3.97 -15.11 10.50
N TYR A 384 2.80 -14.81 9.92
CA TYR A 384 1.94 -13.75 10.40
C TYR A 384 0.45 -13.96 10.14
N ILE A 385 -0.34 -13.20 10.90
CA ILE A 385 -1.78 -13.04 10.77
C ILE A 385 -2.16 -11.56 10.84
N TYR A 386 -3.43 -11.26 10.62
CA TYR A 386 -4.01 -9.93 10.76
C TYR A 386 -4.91 -9.84 11.99
N ALA A 387 -4.96 -8.64 12.60
CA ALA A 387 -5.92 -8.28 13.63
C ALA A 387 -7.26 -7.81 13.05
#